data_AF-A0AAN7RL91-F1
#
_entry.id   AF-A0AAN7RL91-F1
#
_cell.length_a   1.000
_cell.length_b   1.000
_cell.length_c   1.000
_cell.angle_alpha   90.00
_cell.angle_beta   90.00
_cell.angle_gamma   90.00
#
_symmetry.space_group_name_H-M   'P 1'
#
loop_
_entity.id
_entity.type
_entity.pdbx_description
1 polymer ?
#
loop_
_entity_poly.entity_id
_entity_poly.type
_entity_poly.pdbx_seq_one_letter_code
_entity_poly.pdbx_strand_id
1 'polypeptide(L)'
;MVSLCQRRLKKSPWSLWIWTSDIKNAGTDATIFFQIYGDKGKSDEMKLDNNSDNFETGQTDKFMIELPDLGTFYKLRIWHEKRNPFAGWHLNKVRGQQQK
;
A
#
# COMPACT_ATOMS: atom_id res chain seq x y z
N MET A 1 29.83 20.68 0.26
CA MET A 1 28.97 20.04 -0.77
C MET A 1 29.32 18.57 -0.79
N VAL A 2 28.49 17.69 -0.22
CA VAL A 2 28.71 16.24 -0.33
C VAL A 2 27.58 15.72 -1.21
N SER A 3 27.92 15.42 -2.47
CA SER A 3 27.02 14.75 -3.40
C SER A 3 26.79 13.34 -2.88
N LEU A 4 25.67 13.14 -2.18
CA LEU A 4 25.12 11.81 -1.93
C LEU A 4 24.77 11.21 -3.30
N CYS A 5 25.70 10.44 -3.89
CA CYS A 5 25.33 9.45 -4.88
C CYS A 5 24.32 8.52 -4.20
N GLN A 6 23.03 8.82 -4.31
CA GLN A 6 21.96 7.89 -3.97
C GLN A 6 22.25 6.62 -4.78
N ARG A 7 22.77 5.58 -4.11
CA ARG A 7 22.80 4.24 -4.70
C ARG A 7 21.34 3.91 -5.02
N ARG A 8 20.99 3.91 -6.32
CA ARG A 8 19.65 3.52 -6.77
C ARG A 8 19.42 2.09 -6.28
N LEU A 9 18.64 1.96 -5.20
CA LEU A 9 18.21 0.66 -4.71
C LEU A 9 17.42 0.00 -5.85
N LYS A 10 17.79 -1.23 -6.20
CA LYS A 10 17.03 -2.01 -7.19
C LYS A 10 15.60 -2.15 -6.66
N LYS A 11 14.64 -1.67 -7.45
CA LYS A 11 13.22 -1.85 -7.17
C LYS A 11 12.77 -3.16 -7.81
N SER A 12 12.03 -3.95 -7.06
CA SER A 12 11.38 -5.16 -7.54
C SER A 12 9.88 -4.95 -7.59
N PRO A 13 9.19 -5.49 -8.61
CA PRO A 13 7.74 -5.45 -8.68
C PRO A 13 7.12 -6.42 -7.66
N TRP A 14 6.11 -5.95 -6.95
CA TRP A 14 5.30 -6.71 -6.01
C TRP A 14 3.84 -6.58 -6.38
N SER A 15 3.09 -7.66 -6.21
CA SER A 15 1.63 -7.65 -6.23
C SER A 15 1.13 -7.53 -4.80
N LEU A 16 0.28 -6.54 -4.55
CA LEU A 16 -0.40 -6.30 -3.30
C LEU A 16 -1.88 -6.63 -3.50
N TRP A 17 -2.43 -7.49 -2.65
CA TRP A 17 -3.87 -7.76 -2.58
C TRP A 17 -4.42 -7.18 -1.29
N ILE A 18 -5.54 -6.49 -1.43
CA ILE A 18 -6.26 -5.87 -0.33
C ILE A 18 -7.67 -6.42 -0.35
N TRP A 19 -8.12 -6.89 0.81
CA TRP A 19 -9.49 -7.35 1.00
C TRP A 19 -10.20 -6.34 1.89
N THR A 20 -11.23 -5.72 1.33
CA THR A 20 -12.19 -4.94 2.11
C THR A 20 -13.22 -5.90 2.71
N SER A 21 -13.63 -5.68 3.96
CA SER A 21 -14.62 -6.56 4.59
C SER A 21 -15.99 -6.42 3.95
N ASP A 22 -16.80 -7.48 4.01
CA ASP A 22 -18.20 -7.48 3.61
C ASP A 22 -19.13 -7.02 4.75
N ILE A 23 -18.78 -5.88 5.37
CA ILE A 23 -19.58 -5.24 6.42
C ILE A 23 -20.24 -4.00 5.80
N LYS A 24 -21.48 -3.68 6.16
CA LYS A 24 -22.16 -2.48 5.67
C LYS A 24 -21.32 -1.23 5.93
N ASN A 25 -21.13 -0.41 4.90
CA ASN A 25 -20.30 0.81 4.93
C ASN A 25 -18.82 0.54 5.26
N ALA A 26 -18.27 -0.59 4.79
CA ALA A 26 -16.85 -0.89 4.93
C ALA A 26 -15.97 -0.27 3.83
N GLY A 27 -16.56 0.16 2.73
CA GLY A 27 -15.86 0.75 1.58
C GLY A 27 -15.46 2.21 1.79
N THR A 28 -14.59 2.73 0.93
CA THR A 28 -14.06 4.10 1.05
C THR A 28 -13.71 4.75 -0.28
N ASP A 29 -14.13 6.02 -0.44
CA ASP A 29 -13.72 6.89 -1.55
C ASP A 29 -12.44 7.70 -1.23
N ALA A 30 -11.92 7.57 0.00
CA ALA A 30 -10.73 8.30 0.40
C ALA A 30 -9.46 7.73 -0.24
N THR A 31 -8.49 8.63 -0.46
CA THR A 31 -7.16 8.22 -0.92
C THR A 31 -6.46 7.38 0.14
N ILE A 32 -6.05 6.17 -0.23
CA ILE A 32 -5.31 5.23 0.61
C ILE A 32 -3.82 5.30 0.30
N PHE A 33 -3.02 5.33 1.35
CA PHE A 33 -1.57 5.30 1.29
C PHE A 33 -1.02 4.03 1.91
N PHE A 34 0.11 3.59 1.37
CA PHE A 34 0.78 2.35 1.71
C PHE A 34 2.27 2.59 1.93
N GLN A 35 2.82 1.99 2.99
CA GLN A 35 4.25 2.05 3.28
C GLN A 35 4.72 0.78 4.00
N ILE A 36 5.88 0.26 3.59
CA ILE A 36 6.52 -0.91 4.21
C ILE A 36 7.82 -0.50 4.88
N TYR A 37 8.11 -1.16 5.99
CA TYR A 37 9.35 -1.05 6.74
C TYR A 37 10.04 -2.41 6.77
N GLY A 38 11.34 -2.40 6.48
CA GLY A 38 12.23 -3.55 6.63
C GLY A 38 13.53 -3.14 7.30
N ASP A 39 14.40 -4.11 7.57
CA ASP A 39 15.66 -3.86 8.31
C ASP A 39 16.57 -2.84 7.62
N LYS A 40 16.57 -2.80 6.28
CA LYS A 40 17.42 -1.88 5.50
C LYS A 40 16.84 -0.46 5.39
N GLY A 41 15.60 -0.24 5.83
CA GLY A 41 14.93 1.06 5.78
C GLY A 41 13.43 0.99 5.51
N LYS A 42 12.88 2.05 4.93
CA LYS A 42 11.46 2.17 4.61
C LYS A 42 11.24 2.41 3.11
N SER A 43 10.10 1.99 2.59
CA SER A 43 9.65 2.39 1.26
C SER A 43 9.17 3.85 1.26
N ASP A 44 9.11 4.40 0.06
CA ASP A 44 8.35 5.63 -0.19
C ASP A 44 6.86 5.41 0.13
N GLU A 45 6.16 6.51 0.39
CA GLU A 45 4.70 6.50 0.58
C GLU A 45 4.04 6.34 -0.79
N MET A 46 3.35 5.22 -0.98
CA MET A 46 2.71 4.89 -2.25
C MET A 46 1.21 5.13 -2.13
N LYS A 47 0.67 5.97 -3.03
CA LYS A 47 -0.76 6.09 -3.21
C LYS A 47 -1.27 4.82 -3.88
N LEU A 48 -2.20 4.12 -3.23
CA LEU A 48 -2.88 3.00 -3.84
C LEU A 48 -4.08 3.55 -4.60
N ASP A 49 -3.88 3.69 -5.89
CA ASP A 49 -4.89 4.20 -6.81
C ASP A 49 -4.83 3.40 -8.09
N ASN A 50 -5.99 2.94 -8.54
CA ASN A 50 -6.16 2.28 -9.82
C ASN A 50 -7.32 2.99 -10.52
N ASN A 51 -7.33 2.99 -11.85
CA ASN A 51 -8.33 3.70 -12.67
C ASN A 51 -9.71 3.00 -12.68
N SER A 52 -10.06 2.35 -11.56
CA SER A 52 -11.25 1.54 -11.31
C SER A 52 -11.82 1.95 -9.95
N ASP A 53 -13.06 1.54 -9.69
CA ASP A 53 -13.68 1.71 -8.38
C ASP A 53 -13.01 0.73 -7.40
N ASN A 54 -12.22 1.26 -6.47
CA ASN A 54 -11.36 0.49 -5.58
C ASN A 54 -11.88 0.57 -4.14
N PHE A 55 -11.56 -0.45 -3.34
CA PHE A 55 -11.87 -0.50 -1.92
C PHE A 55 -13.37 -0.52 -1.61
N GLU A 56 -14.16 -1.13 -2.50
CA GLU A 56 -15.58 -1.34 -2.28
C GLU A 56 -15.86 -2.44 -1.25
N THR A 57 -17.06 -2.40 -0.66
CA THR A 57 -17.48 -3.39 0.33
C THR A 57 -17.46 -4.80 -0.26
N GLY A 58 -16.74 -5.74 0.38
CA GLY A 58 -16.60 -7.11 -0.10
C GLY A 58 -15.67 -7.30 -1.31
N GLN A 59 -15.02 -6.23 -1.81
CA GLN A 59 -14.13 -6.29 -2.96
C GLN A 59 -12.72 -6.77 -2.58
N THR A 60 -12.04 -7.40 -3.55
CA THR A 60 -10.61 -7.70 -3.47
C THR A 60 -9.87 -6.91 -4.54
N ASP A 61 -9.03 -5.98 -4.10
CA ASP A 61 -8.26 -5.11 -4.98
C ASP A 61 -6.84 -5.63 -5.16
N LYS A 62 -6.32 -5.55 -6.38
CA LYS A 62 -4.95 -5.93 -6.72
C LYS A 62 -4.19 -4.72 -7.23
N PHE A 63 -3.09 -4.40 -6.55
CA PHE A 63 -2.18 -3.32 -6.93
C PHE A 63 -0.81 -3.87 -7.30
N MET A 64 -0.17 -3.24 -8.29
CA MET A 64 1.23 -3.50 -8.60
C MET A 64 2.07 -2.36 -8.04
N ILE A 65 2.98 -2.69 -7.11
CA ILE A 65 3.84 -1.72 -6.44
C ILE A 65 5.31 -2.07 -6.66
N GLU A 66 6.18 -1.07 -6.71
CA GLU A 66 7.61 -1.25 -6.89
C GLU A 66 8.36 -0.98 -5.59
N LEU A 67 8.81 -2.02 -4.90
CA LEU A 67 9.50 -1.89 -3.62
C LEU A 67 11.02 -2.01 -3.79
N PRO A 68 11.83 -1.14 -3.16
CA PRO A 68 13.26 -1.38 -3.08
C PRO A 68 13.56 -2.63 -2.23
N ASP A 69 14.78 -3.15 -2.33
CA ASP A 69 15.27 -4.20 -1.41
C ASP A 69 15.37 -3.64 0.02
N LEU A 70 14.34 -3.87 0.83
CA LEU A 70 14.26 -3.47 2.23
C LEU A 70 14.76 -4.56 3.21
N GLY A 71 15.23 -5.70 2.71
CA GLY A 71 15.55 -6.86 3.56
C GLY A 71 14.31 -7.57 4.09
N THR A 72 14.33 -8.00 5.35
CA THR A 72 13.17 -8.67 5.98
C THR A 72 12.15 -7.62 6.41
N PHE A 73 10.90 -7.80 6.00
CA PHE A 73 9.82 -6.89 6.41
C PHE A 73 9.37 -7.21 7.83
N TYR A 74 9.24 -6.17 8.66
CA TYR A 74 8.75 -6.30 10.03
C TYR A 74 7.48 -5.49 10.29
N LYS A 75 7.20 -4.48 9.46
CA LYS A 75 6.03 -3.60 9.66
C LYS A 75 5.50 -3.09 8.34
N LEU A 76 4.18 -3.00 8.27
CA LEU A 76 3.43 -2.46 7.17
C LEU A 76 2.46 -1.41 7.71
N ARG A 77 2.34 -0.28 7.03
CA ARG A 77 1.47 0.82 7.39
C ARG A 77 0.53 1.11 6.23
N ILE A 78 -0.75 1.16 6.54
CA ILE A 78 -1.79 1.63 5.63
C ILE A 78 -2.61 2.67 6.37
N TRP A 79 -2.93 3.75 5.68
CA TRP A 79 -3.77 4.81 6.20
C TRP A 79 -4.51 5.49 5.05
N HIS A 80 -5.56 6.23 5.40
CA HIS A 80 -6.31 7.04 4.45
C HIS A 80 -6.17 8.52 4.82
N GLU A 81 -6.38 9.42 3.86
CA GLU A 81 -6.47 10.84 4.14
C GLU A 81 -7.82 11.18 4.81
N LYS A 82 -7.80 12.11 5.76
CA LYS A 82 -8.97 12.47 6.61
C LYS A 82 -9.90 13.53 6.02
N ARG A 83 -9.73 13.94 4.75
CA ARG A 83 -10.49 15.08 4.21
C ARG A 83 -11.95 14.78 3.94
N ASN A 84 -12.34 13.51 3.82
CA ASN A 84 -13.70 13.15 3.42
C ASN A 84 -14.54 12.73 4.64
N PRO A 85 -15.66 13.42 4.95
CA PRO A 85 -16.63 12.90 5.91
C PRO A 85 -17.14 11.54 5.40
N PHE A 86 -17.36 10.59 6.32
CA PHE A 86 -17.74 9.20 6.02
C PHE A 86 -16.69 8.33 5.30
N ALA A 87 -15.41 8.71 5.30
CA ALA A 87 -14.29 7.87 4.85
C ALA A 87 -13.94 6.71 5.79
N GLY A 88 -14.94 6.11 6.45
CA GLY A 88 -14.72 4.96 7.31
C GLY A 88 -14.38 3.75 6.45
N TRP A 89 -13.20 3.18 6.64
CA TRP A 89 -12.77 2.01 5.89
C TRP A 89 -12.47 0.85 6.83
N HIS A 90 -12.99 -0.34 6.50
CA HIS A 90 -12.69 -1.55 7.26
C HIS A 90 -11.88 -2.54 6.42
N LEU A 91 -10.58 -2.52 6.68
CA LEU A 91 -9.60 -3.41 6.08
C LEU A 91 -9.67 -4.80 6.72
N ASN A 92 -9.97 -5.83 5.93
CA ASN A 92 -10.01 -7.21 6.41
C ASN A 92 -8.62 -7.86 6.38
N LYS A 93 -7.96 -7.83 5.21
CA LYS A 93 -6.69 -8.52 5.00
C LYS A 93 -5.83 -7.79 3.98
N VAL A 94 -4.52 -7.95 4.10
CA VAL A 94 -3.54 -7.51 3.12
C VAL A 94 -2.54 -8.64 2.87
N ARG A 95 -2.14 -8.81 1.61
CA ARG A 95 -1.12 -9.79 1.20
C ARG A 95 -0.21 -9.13 0.19
N GLY A 96 1.10 -9.19 0.43
CA GLY A 96 2.12 -8.86 -0.56
C GLY A 96 2.76 -10.12 -1.11
N GLN A 97 3.02 -10.16 -2.41
CA GLN A 97 3.85 -11.19 -3.05
C GLN A 97 4.81 -10.55 -4.05
N GLN A 98 6.09 -10.89 -3.95
CA GLN A 98 7.08 -10.50 -4.94
C GLN A 98 6.78 -11.21 -6.26
N GLN A 99 6.77 -10.47 -7.37
CA GLN A 99 6.75 -11.09 -8.68
C GLN A 99 8.16 -11.62 -8.97
N LYS A 100 8.26 -12.92 -9.25
CA LYS A 100 9.51 -13.58 -9.63
C LYS A 100 9.89 -13.21 -11.05
#